data_AF-A0A1F9BB93-F1
#
_entry.id   AF-A0A1F9BB93-F1
#
_cell.length_a   1.000
_cell.length_b   1.000
_cell.length_c   1.000
_cell.angle_alpha   90.00
_cell.angle_beta   90.00
_cell.angle_gamma   90.00
#
_symmetry.space_group_name_H-M   'P 1'
#
loop_
_entity.id
_entity.type
_entity.pdbx_description
1 polymer ?
#
loop_
_entity_poly.entity_id
_entity_poly.type
_entity_poly.pdbx_seq_one_letter_code
_entity_poly.pdbx_strand_id
1 'polypeptide(L)'
;MFLGAFKFRDIISFYLLISYLRKKRAGNENLQNEYAVFARLFMQKLNMFSMYQDKPPKGMTKEEFETYKKYKQESKIMTTSDSLRNRLEIMLSEFARLNPMIIADRQRLHDVGQKRILFFRQQGICPECTKPLTFKTASAHHVIPHSAGGRTDDLDHAQLVHDKCHKIIEERLKKQSKIKMLHKKATVRCT
;
A
#
# COMPACT_ATOMS: atom_id res chain seq x y z
N MET A 1 -7.90 -27.88 -11.11
CA MET A 1 -8.08 -27.23 -12.43
C MET A 1 -8.94 -25.96 -12.22
N PHE A 2 -8.33 -24.82 -11.85
CA PHE A 2 -9.05 -23.62 -11.37
C PHE A 2 -9.11 -22.45 -12.38
N LEU A 3 -8.56 -22.64 -13.59
CA LEU A 3 -8.41 -21.56 -14.59
C LEU A 3 -9.59 -21.42 -15.57
N GLY A 4 -10.62 -22.26 -15.48
CA GLY A 4 -11.75 -22.26 -16.41
C GLY A 4 -12.73 -21.08 -16.29
N ALA A 5 -12.52 -20.14 -15.37
CA ALA A 5 -13.49 -19.06 -15.11
C ALA A 5 -12.86 -17.66 -15.00
N PHE A 6 -11.63 -17.46 -15.48
CA PHE A 6 -11.05 -16.12 -15.54
C PHE A 6 -11.46 -15.42 -16.83
N LYS A 7 -12.45 -14.52 -16.77
CA LYS A 7 -12.89 -13.80 -17.96
C LYS A 7 -11.88 -12.69 -18.27
N PHE A 8 -11.70 -12.36 -19.54
CA PHE A 8 -10.82 -11.25 -19.95
C PHE A 8 -11.16 -9.93 -19.22
N ARG A 9 -12.43 -9.70 -18.92
CA ARG A 9 -12.89 -8.52 -18.16
C ARG A 9 -12.38 -8.49 -16.73
N ASP A 10 -12.20 -9.66 -16.10
CA ASP A 10 -11.61 -9.76 -14.76
C ASP A 10 -10.13 -9.39 -14.81
N ILE A 11 -9.40 -9.79 -15.88
CA ILE A 11 -8.00 -9.39 -16.08
C ILE A 11 -7.84 -7.87 -16.04
N ILE A 12 -8.74 -7.13 -16.71
CA ILE A 12 -8.72 -5.66 -16.71
C ILE A 12 -8.94 -5.11 -15.29
N SER A 13 -9.95 -5.59 -14.58
CA SER A 13 -10.26 -5.11 -13.22
C SER A 13 -9.10 -5.37 -12.25
N PHE A 14 -8.50 -6.56 -12.33
CA PHE A 14 -7.31 -6.92 -11.57
C PHE A 14 -6.08 -6.07 -11.94
N TYR A 15 -5.86 -5.83 -13.23
CA TYR A 15 -4.81 -4.91 -13.69
C TYR A 15 -5.00 -3.48 -13.15
N LEU A 16 -6.22 -2.96 -13.18
CA LEU A 16 -6.53 -1.64 -12.64
C LEU A 16 -6.29 -1.57 -11.13
N LEU A 17 -6.69 -2.60 -10.38
CA LEU A 17 -6.42 -2.69 -8.96
C LEU A 17 -4.92 -2.63 -8.66
N ILE A 18 -4.12 -3.52 -9.26
CA ILE A 18 -2.68 -3.55 -8.96
C ILE A 18 -1.98 -2.26 -9.40
N SER A 19 -2.40 -1.67 -10.52
CA SER A 19 -1.91 -0.37 -10.98
C SER A 19 -2.24 0.75 -9.99
N TYR A 20 -3.48 0.79 -9.50
CA TYR A 20 -3.92 1.75 -8.49
C TYR A 20 -3.11 1.60 -7.19
N LEU A 21 -2.99 0.38 -6.67
CA LEU A 21 -2.28 0.09 -5.42
C LEU A 21 -0.81 0.51 -5.53
N ARG A 22 -0.11 0.14 -6.62
CA ARG A 22 1.28 0.57 -6.84
C ARG A 22 1.46 2.09 -6.83
N LYS A 23 0.46 2.83 -7.32
CA LYS A 23 0.52 4.29 -7.43
C LYS A 23 0.11 5.01 -6.13
N LYS A 24 -0.85 4.46 -5.39
CA LYS A 24 -1.53 5.18 -4.29
C LYS A 24 -1.24 4.63 -2.90
N ARG A 25 -0.88 3.36 -2.78
CA ARG A 25 -0.59 2.71 -1.51
C ARG A 25 0.90 2.78 -1.20
N ALA A 26 1.23 3.03 0.06
CA ALA A 26 2.57 2.87 0.59
C ALA A 26 2.78 1.46 1.17
N GLY A 27 4.02 1.04 1.43
CA GLY A 27 4.33 -0.28 1.95
C GLY A 27 4.15 -1.40 0.91
N ASN A 28 4.52 -1.12 -0.34
CA ASN A 28 4.30 -2.06 -1.45
C ASN A 28 5.31 -3.23 -1.47
N GLU A 29 6.12 -3.45 -0.43
CA GLU A 29 7.16 -4.49 -0.45
C GLU A 29 6.57 -5.91 -0.58
N ASN A 30 5.37 -6.12 -0.03
CA ASN A 30 4.67 -7.40 -0.05
C ASN A 30 3.42 -7.40 -0.95
N LEU A 31 3.23 -6.33 -1.74
CA LEU A 31 2.00 -6.12 -2.53
C LEU A 31 1.72 -7.30 -3.47
N GLN A 32 2.74 -7.91 -4.08
CA GLN A 32 2.53 -9.04 -4.99
C GLN A 32 1.89 -10.25 -4.30
N ASN A 33 2.33 -10.58 -3.09
CA ASN A 33 1.79 -11.71 -2.32
C ASN A 33 0.39 -11.40 -1.81
N GLU A 34 0.19 -10.20 -1.26
CA GLU A 34 -1.12 -9.72 -0.79
C GLU A 34 -2.15 -9.73 -1.91
N TYR A 35 -1.73 -9.25 -3.08
CA TYR A 35 -2.55 -9.24 -4.28
C TYR A 35 -2.87 -10.65 -4.78
N ALA A 36 -1.92 -11.59 -4.75
CA ALA A 36 -2.18 -12.98 -5.14
C ALA A 36 -3.16 -13.68 -4.19
N VAL A 37 -3.00 -13.47 -2.87
CA VAL A 37 -3.93 -14.00 -1.86
C VAL A 37 -5.31 -13.39 -2.04
N PHE A 38 -5.39 -12.08 -2.21
CA PHE A 38 -6.64 -11.38 -2.49
C PHE A 38 -7.32 -11.93 -3.75
N ALA A 39 -6.59 -12.01 -4.88
CA ALA A 39 -7.16 -12.48 -6.14
C ALA A 39 -7.75 -13.89 -6.02
N ARG A 40 -7.05 -14.79 -5.32
CA ARG A 40 -7.56 -16.14 -5.04
C ARG A 40 -8.86 -16.11 -4.23
N LEU A 41 -8.89 -15.39 -3.11
CA LEU A 41 -10.05 -15.34 -2.22
C LEU A 41 -11.25 -14.64 -2.90
N PHE A 42 -10.99 -13.54 -3.59
CA PHE A 42 -12.00 -12.78 -4.32
C PHE A 42 -12.64 -13.63 -5.43
N MET A 43 -11.82 -14.35 -6.21
CA MET A 43 -12.32 -15.25 -7.25
C MET A 43 -13.07 -16.47 -6.67
N GLN A 44 -12.61 -17.02 -5.55
CA GLN A 44 -13.33 -18.09 -4.87
C GLN A 44 -14.75 -17.65 -4.49
N LYS A 45 -14.88 -16.48 -3.85
CA LYS A 45 -16.19 -15.91 -3.49
C LYS A 45 -17.05 -15.60 -4.71
N LEU A 46 -16.48 -15.01 -5.76
CA LEU A 46 -17.20 -14.80 -7.01
C LEU A 46 -17.72 -16.12 -7.59
N ASN A 47 -16.97 -17.22 -7.50
CA ASN A 47 -17.38 -18.50 -8.09
C ASN A 47 -18.37 -19.30 -7.23
N MET A 48 -18.71 -18.86 -6.01
CA MET A 48 -19.64 -19.57 -5.13
C MET A 48 -21.11 -19.53 -5.60
N PHE A 49 -21.46 -18.59 -6.47
CA PHE A 49 -22.86 -18.34 -6.84
C PHE A 49 -22.99 -17.82 -8.28
N SER A 50 -24.18 -17.95 -8.86
CA SER A 50 -24.55 -17.31 -10.13
C SER A 50 -25.19 -15.94 -9.88
N MET A 51 -24.98 -14.98 -10.78
CA MET A 51 -25.57 -13.63 -10.62
C MET A 51 -27.11 -13.61 -10.64
N TYR A 52 -27.73 -14.69 -11.10
CA TYR A 52 -29.19 -14.87 -11.15
C TYR A 52 -29.76 -15.46 -9.86
N GLN A 53 -28.92 -15.78 -8.87
CA GLN A 53 -29.40 -16.25 -7.58
C GLN A 53 -29.91 -15.08 -6.73
N ASP A 54 -30.97 -15.34 -5.97
CA ASP A 54 -31.60 -14.34 -5.08
C ASP A 54 -31.23 -14.51 -3.61
N LYS A 55 -30.55 -15.61 -3.26
CA LYS A 55 -30.16 -15.93 -1.89
C LYS A 55 -28.66 -16.18 -1.80
N PRO A 56 -28.02 -15.81 -0.67
CA PRO A 56 -26.60 -16.06 -0.45
C PRO A 56 -26.30 -17.57 -0.40
N PRO A 57 -25.15 -18.02 -0.94
CA PRO A 57 -24.69 -19.39 -0.76
C PRO A 57 -24.31 -19.66 0.71
N LYS A 58 -24.26 -20.94 1.10
CA LYS A 58 -23.88 -21.35 2.47
C LYS A 58 -22.48 -20.79 2.82
N GLY A 59 -22.38 -20.13 3.97
CA GLY A 59 -21.12 -19.55 4.45
C GLY A 59 -20.80 -18.15 3.93
N MET A 60 -21.72 -17.49 3.22
CA MET A 60 -21.60 -16.09 2.80
C MET A 60 -22.66 -15.23 3.49
N THR A 61 -22.25 -14.07 4.02
CA THR A 61 -23.20 -13.11 4.59
C THR A 61 -24.03 -12.45 3.49
N LYS A 62 -25.18 -11.88 3.86
CA LYS A 62 -26.02 -11.13 2.90
C LYS A 62 -25.26 -9.94 2.30
N GLU A 63 -24.53 -9.21 3.11
CA GLU A 63 -23.75 -8.04 2.67
C GLU A 63 -22.63 -8.42 1.69
N GLU A 64 -21.89 -9.48 1.98
CA GLU A 64 -20.89 -10.02 1.05
C GLU A 64 -21.58 -10.44 -0.25
N PHE A 65 -22.67 -11.21 -0.17
CA PHE A 65 -23.39 -11.66 -1.35
C PHE A 65 -23.82 -10.51 -2.26
N GLU A 66 -24.43 -9.45 -1.71
CA GLU A 66 -24.82 -8.27 -2.49
C GLU A 66 -23.60 -7.56 -3.10
N THR A 67 -22.50 -7.46 -2.37
CA THR A 67 -21.24 -6.86 -2.86
C THR A 67 -20.69 -7.60 -4.08
N TYR A 68 -20.55 -8.92 -3.96
CA TYR A 68 -20.04 -9.76 -5.05
C TYR A 68 -21.06 -9.87 -6.20
N LYS A 69 -22.37 -9.84 -5.92
CA LYS A 69 -23.43 -9.84 -6.95
C LYS A 69 -23.39 -8.55 -7.76
N LYS A 70 -23.23 -7.41 -7.10
CA LYS A 70 -23.02 -6.11 -7.74
C LYS A 70 -21.79 -6.14 -8.65
N TYR A 71 -20.65 -6.67 -8.19
CA TYR A 71 -19.46 -6.82 -9.04
C TYR A 71 -19.74 -7.64 -10.31
N LYS A 72 -20.50 -8.73 -10.22
CA LYS A 72 -20.88 -9.55 -11.38
C LYS A 72 -21.80 -8.82 -12.34
N GLN A 73 -22.73 -8.03 -11.83
CA GLN A 73 -23.62 -7.20 -12.64
C GLN A 73 -22.82 -6.17 -13.43
N GLU A 74 -21.94 -5.42 -12.75
CA GLU A 74 -21.04 -4.44 -13.38
C GLU A 74 -20.10 -5.08 -14.42
N SER A 75 -19.63 -6.29 -14.17
CA SER A 75 -18.79 -7.05 -15.11
C SER A 75 -19.53 -7.50 -16.37
N LYS A 76 -20.87 -7.56 -16.34
CA LYS A 76 -21.69 -7.88 -17.52
C LYS A 76 -21.97 -6.68 -18.41
N ILE A 77 -22.11 -5.50 -17.81
CA ILE A 77 -22.30 -4.24 -18.54
C ILE A 77 -21.13 -4.06 -19.52
N MET A 78 -21.39 -3.39 -20.65
CA MET A 78 -20.33 -2.96 -21.57
C MET A 78 -19.26 -2.20 -20.79
N THR A 79 -17.99 -2.33 -21.16
CA THR A 79 -16.87 -1.68 -20.48
C THR A 79 -16.94 -0.16 -20.61
N THR A 80 -17.74 0.48 -19.77
CA THR A 80 -17.83 1.93 -19.59
C THR A 80 -16.89 2.39 -18.46
N SER A 81 -16.59 3.68 -18.42
CA SER A 81 -15.84 4.29 -17.31
C SER A 81 -16.47 3.98 -15.95
N ASP A 82 -17.80 4.05 -15.87
CA ASP A 82 -18.54 3.87 -14.63
C ASP A 82 -18.51 2.41 -14.18
N SER A 83 -18.69 1.47 -15.11
CA SER A 83 -18.58 0.03 -14.79
C SER A 83 -17.18 -0.34 -14.30
N LEU A 84 -16.13 0.25 -14.87
CA LEU A 84 -14.74 0.02 -14.46
C LEU A 84 -14.48 0.61 -13.09
N ARG A 85 -14.99 1.83 -12.84
CA ARG A 85 -14.90 2.51 -11.55
C ARG A 85 -15.60 1.73 -10.46
N ASN A 86 -16.85 1.33 -10.66
CA ASN A 86 -17.63 0.57 -9.68
C ASN A 86 -16.95 -0.76 -9.33
N ARG A 87 -16.43 -1.49 -10.33
CA ARG A 87 -15.65 -2.71 -10.10
C ARG A 87 -14.40 -2.45 -9.28
N LEU A 88 -13.65 -1.40 -9.62
CA LEU A 88 -12.44 -1.02 -8.90
C LEU A 88 -12.73 -0.64 -7.45
N GLU A 89 -13.79 0.14 -7.19
CA GLU A 89 -14.20 0.55 -5.84
C GLU A 89 -14.56 -0.67 -4.97
N ILE A 90 -15.31 -1.63 -5.51
CA ILE A 90 -15.61 -2.89 -4.81
C ILE A 90 -14.32 -3.66 -4.50
N MET A 91 -13.44 -3.81 -5.49
CA MET A 91 -12.17 -4.52 -5.29
C MET A 91 -11.26 -3.82 -4.28
N LEU A 92 -11.23 -2.49 -4.26
CA LEU A 92 -10.45 -1.72 -3.28
C LEU A 92 -11.00 -1.91 -1.86
N SER A 93 -12.32 -1.87 -1.69
CA SER A 93 -12.97 -2.12 -0.40
C SER A 93 -12.65 -3.52 0.13
N GLU A 94 -12.81 -4.53 -0.73
CA GLU A 94 -12.49 -5.92 -0.35
C GLU A 94 -11.00 -6.14 -0.11
N PHE A 95 -10.13 -5.46 -0.86
CA PHE A 95 -8.69 -5.52 -0.62
C PHE A 95 -8.33 -4.88 0.73
N ALA A 96 -8.93 -3.74 1.07
CA ALA A 96 -8.74 -3.03 2.35
C ALA A 96 -9.18 -3.86 3.55
N ARG A 97 -10.24 -4.66 3.39
CA ARG A 97 -10.72 -5.58 4.43
C ARG A 97 -9.70 -6.66 4.78
N LEU A 98 -8.87 -7.06 3.82
CA LEU A 98 -7.85 -8.11 4.00
C LEU A 98 -6.46 -7.56 4.31
N ASN A 99 -6.16 -6.33 3.91
CA ASN A 99 -4.82 -5.76 3.99
C ASN A 99 -4.87 -4.29 4.43
N PRO A 100 -3.92 -3.84 5.26
CA PRO A 100 -3.83 -2.44 5.65
C PRO A 100 -3.62 -1.54 4.43
N MET A 101 -4.48 -0.53 4.29
CA MET A 101 -4.44 0.45 3.21
C MET A 101 -3.82 1.76 3.71
N ILE A 102 -2.50 1.84 3.67
CA ILE A 102 -1.76 3.06 3.99
C ILE A 102 -1.62 3.87 2.71
N ILE A 103 -2.19 5.07 2.66
CA ILE A 103 -2.10 5.94 1.49
C ILE A 103 -0.73 6.62 1.47
N ALA A 104 -0.09 6.60 0.29
CA ALA A 104 1.17 7.29 0.09
C ALA A 104 0.97 8.80 0.21
N ASP A 105 1.82 9.44 1.01
CA ASP A 105 1.89 10.90 1.07
C ASP A 105 2.28 11.46 -0.31
N ARG A 106 1.68 12.58 -0.69
CA ARG A 106 1.99 13.28 -1.94
C ARG A 106 3.09 14.31 -1.75
N GLN A 107 3.23 14.83 -0.54
CA GLN A 107 4.28 15.76 -0.18
C GLN A 107 5.45 14.95 0.36
N ARG A 108 6.63 15.12 -0.24
CA ARG A 108 7.84 14.43 0.20
C ARG A 108 8.80 15.33 0.96
N LEU A 109 8.72 16.63 0.75
CA LEU A 109 9.67 17.59 1.33
C LEU A 109 8.99 18.38 2.44
N HIS A 110 9.66 18.46 3.58
CA HIS A 110 9.28 19.34 4.67
C HIS A 110 9.50 20.79 4.25
N ASP A 111 8.53 21.65 4.51
CA ASP A 111 8.65 23.08 4.25
C ASP A 111 9.58 23.78 5.25
N VAL A 112 9.82 25.08 5.04
CA VAL A 112 10.73 25.88 5.88
C VAL A 112 10.21 26.00 7.32
N GLY A 113 8.89 26.08 7.52
CA GLY A 113 8.27 26.16 8.85
C GLY A 113 8.45 24.85 9.61
N GLN A 114 8.15 23.73 8.96
CA GLN A 114 8.37 22.38 9.49
C GLN A 114 9.84 22.15 9.86
N LYS A 115 10.79 22.50 8.97
CA LYS A 115 12.22 22.43 9.28
C LYS A 115 12.60 23.27 10.50
N ARG A 116 11.98 24.45 10.67
CA ARG A 116 12.24 25.34 11.80
C ARG A 116 11.77 24.74 13.12
N ILE A 117 10.57 24.14 13.13
CA ILE A 117 10.05 23.42 14.29
C ILE A 117 11.01 22.29 14.69
N LEU A 118 11.45 21.47 13.72
CA LEU A 118 12.41 20.38 13.97
C LEU A 118 13.74 20.90 14.53
N PHE A 119 14.26 21.99 13.97
CA PHE A 119 15.51 22.60 14.42
C PHE A 119 15.44 23.02 15.89
N PHE A 120 14.36 23.70 16.30
CA PHE A 120 14.17 24.12 17.69
C PHE A 120 13.92 22.94 18.62
N ARG A 121 13.10 21.96 18.22
CA ARG A 121 12.84 20.76 19.03
C ARG A 121 14.13 19.99 19.32
N GLN A 122 15.04 19.94 18.36
CA GLN A 122 16.34 19.29 18.49
C GLN A 122 17.43 20.19 19.08
N GLN A 123 17.09 21.40 19.53
CA GLN A 123 18.03 22.38 20.07
C GLN A 123 19.21 22.67 19.11
N GLY A 124 18.97 22.58 17.80
CA GLY A 124 20.00 22.74 16.79
C GLY A 124 21.07 21.64 16.78
N ILE A 125 20.82 20.46 17.37
CA ILE A 125 21.76 19.33 17.41
C ILE A 125 21.29 18.21 16.47
N CYS A 126 22.23 17.61 15.74
CA CYS A 126 21.96 16.47 14.88
C CYS A 126 21.81 15.19 15.71
N PRO A 127 20.71 14.44 15.62
CA PRO A 127 20.49 13.23 16.42
C PRO A 127 21.40 12.06 16.01
N GLU A 128 21.95 12.06 14.80
CA GLU A 128 22.81 10.97 14.31
C GLU A 128 24.27 11.13 14.75
N CYS A 129 24.81 12.36 14.73
CA CYS A 129 26.23 12.61 14.99
C CYS A 129 26.51 13.54 16.17
N THR A 130 25.45 14.01 16.85
CA THR A 130 25.47 14.90 18.02
C THR A 130 26.20 16.24 17.82
N LYS A 131 26.49 16.63 16.57
CA LYS A 131 27.12 17.93 16.22
C LYS A 131 26.06 19.00 15.93
N PRO A 132 26.40 20.29 16.09
CA PRO A 132 25.51 21.40 15.74
C PRO A 132 25.06 21.37 14.28
N LEU A 133 23.78 21.68 14.05
CA LEU A 133 23.15 21.81 12.74
C LEU A 133 23.25 23.26 12.26
N THR A 134 23.47 23.42 10.96
CA THR A 134 23.27 24.71 10.28
C THR A 134 21.91 24.66 9.60
N PHE A 135 20.95 25.47 10.07
CA PHE A 135 19.55 25.43 9.59
C PHE A 135 19.42 25.45 8.06
N LYS A 136 20.24 26.25 7.38
CA LYS A 136 20.22 26.40 5.90
C LYS A 136 20.61 25.11 5.16
N THR A 137 21.52 24.32 5.71
CA THR A 137 22.08 23.13 5.03
C THR A 137 21.61 21.81 5.64
N ALA A 138 20.83 21.86 6.71
CA ALA A 138 20.26 20.67 7.31
C ALA A 138 19.05 20.18 6.50
N SER A 139 18.94 18.85 6.38
CA SER A 139 17.90 18.16 5.61
C SER A 139 16.99 17.39 6.55
N ALA A 140 15.68 17.42 6.30
CA ALA A 140 14.70 16.69 7.10
C ALA A 140 14.57 15.26 6.59
N HIS A 141 14.64 14.31 7.52
CA HIS A 141 14.56 12.89 7.30
C HIS A 141 13.31 12.33 7.97
N HIS A 142 12.51 11.57 7.24
CA HIS A 142 11.42 10.79 7.83
C HIS A 142 11.99 9.54 8.50
N VAL A 143 11.75 9.40 9.79
CA VAL A 143 12.11 8.20 10.58
C VAL A 143 11.38 6.98 10.04
N ILE A 144 10.09 7.13 9.74
CA ILE A 144 9.32 6.16 8.95
C ILE A 144 9.50 6.53 7.48
N PRO A 145 10.10 5.67 6.64
CA PRO A 145 10.32 6.01 5.24
C PRO A 145 9.01 6.35 4.53
N HIS A 146 9.04 7.36 3.66
CA HIS A 146 7.89 7.74 2.84
C HIS A 146 7.35 6.57 2.00
N SER A 147 8.21 5.65 1.55
CA SER A 147 7.80 4.44 0.84
C SER A 147 6.97 3.48 1.69
N ALA A 148 7.11 3.53 3.01
CA ALA A 148 6.37 2.74 4.00
C ALA A 148 5.16 3.51 4.59
N GLY A 149 4.92 4.74 4.13
CA GLY A 149 3.77 5.56 4.54
C GLY A 149 4.08 6.60 5.61
N GLY A 150 5.36 6.91 5.85
CA GLY A 150 5.74 8.05 6.68
C GLY A 150 5.20 9.35 6.08
N ARG A 151 4.50 10.12 6.90
CA ARG A 151 3.89 11.39 6.49
C ARG A 151 4.83 12.56 6.74
N THR A 152 4.76 13.58 5.90
CA THR A 152 5.59 14.79 5.99
C THR A 152 5.04 15.79 7.01
N ASP A 153 3.75 15.75 7.31
CA ASP A 153 3.14 16.56 8.37
C ASP A 153 3.34 15.97 9.78
N ASP A 154 3.74 14.71 9.87
CA ASP A 154 4.08 14.03 11.12
C ASP A 154 5.49 14.40 11.56
N LEU A 155 5.60 15.57 12.19
CA LEU A 155 6.88 16.07 12.69
C LEU A 155 7.47 15.19 13.80
N ASP A 156 6.65 14.44 14.54
CA ASP A 156 7.12 13.55 15.62
C ASP A 156 7.96 12.39 15.08
N HIS A 157 7.67 11.95 13.86
CA HIS A 157 8.46 10.95 13.13
C HIS A 157 9.36 11.56 12.05
N ALA A 158 9.71 12.84 12.18
CA ALA A 158 10.70 13.52 11.35
C ALA A 158 11.87 14.03 12.19
N GLN A 159 13.05 14.08 11.58
CA GLN A 159 14.25 14.61 12.22
C GLN A 159 15.11 15.41 11.23
N LEU A 160 15.68 16.50 11.70
CA LEU A 160 16.61 17.33 10.94
C LEU A 160 18.04 16.82 11.14
N VAL A 161 18.74 16.53 10.05
CA VAL A 161 20.09 15.94 10.06
C VAL A 161 21.00 16.68 9.08
N HIS A 162 22.33 16.54 9.23
CA HIS A 162 23.24 16.97 8.17
C HIS A 162 23.08 16.11 6.93
N ASP A 163 23.34 16.67 5.74
CA ASP A 163 23.28 15.92 4.48
C ASP A 163 24.14 14.64 4.48
N LYS A 164 25.32 14.71 5.11
CA LYS A 164 26.20 13.54 5.28
C LYS A 164 25.55 12.47 6.17
N CYS A 165 24.93 12.89 7.27
CA CYS A 165 24.23 11.98 8.18
C CYS A 165 23.00 11.36 7.50
N HIS A 166 22.28 12.15 6.70
CA HIS A 166 21.15 11.67 5.92
C HIS A 166 21.53 10.49 5.01
N LYS A 167 22.63 10.63 4.26
CA LYS A 167 23.16 9.55 3.39
C LYS A 167 23.52 8.30 4.18
N ILE A 168 24.17 8.45 5.34
CA ILE A 168 24.55 7.33 6.21
C ILE A 168 23.31 6.58 6.69
N ILE A 169 22.27 7.30 7.13
CA ILE A 169 21.01 6.71 7.58
C ILE A 169 20.35 5.94 6.43
N GLU A 170 20.24 6.55 5.24
CA GLU A 170 19.64 5.88 4.07
C GLU A 170 20.39 4.60 3.68
N GLU A 171 21.72 4.62 3.70
CA GLU A 171 22.54 3.44 3.41
C GLU A 171 22.34 2.33 4.44
N ARG A 172 22.26 2.69 5.73
CA ARG A 172 21.98 1.75 6.83
C ARG A 172 20.62 1.08 6.64
N LEU A 173 19.59 1.86 6.33
CA LEU A 173 18.23 1.35 6.08
C LEU A 173 18.18 0.42 4.85
N LYS A 174 18.86 0.77 3.75
CA LYS A 174 18.96 -0.08 2.55
C LYS A 174 19.63 -1.42 2.83
N LYS A 175 20.69 -1.44 3.65
CA LYS A 175 21.35 -2.70 4.06
C LYS A 175 20.42 -3.57 4.90
N GLN A 176 19.72 -2.98 5.86
CA GLN A 176 18.77 -3.70 6.72
C GLN A 176 17.59 -4.28 5.92
N SER A 177 17.04 -3.54 4.96
CA SER A 177 15.94 -4.04 4.12
C SER A 177 16.38 -5.22 3.24
N LYS A 178 17.60 -5.16 2.68
CA LYS A 178 18.19 -6.27 1.92
C LYS A 178 18.35 -7.55 2.77
N ILE A 179 18.82 -7.41 4.01
CA ILE A 179 18.95 -8.55 4.95
C ILE A 179 17.58 -9.15 5.26
N LYS A 180 16.58 -8.33 5.61
CA LYS A 180 15.20 -8.79 5.85
C LYS A 180 14.62 -9.56 4.66
N MET A 181 14.87 -9.09 3.44
CA MET A 181 14.43 -9.77 2.22
C MET A 181 15.11 -11.14 2.03
N LEU A 182 16.41 -11.25 2.34
CA LEU A 182 17.14 -12.52 2.26
C LEU A 182 16.63 -13.53 3.28
N HIS A 183 16.41 -13.13 4.53
CA HIS A 183 15.85 -14.00 5.57
C HIS A 183 14.44 -14.50 5.21
N LYS A 184 13.59 -13.64 4.64
CA LYS A 184 12.23 -14.01 4.23
C LYS A 184 12.21 -15.02 3.07
N LYS A 185 13.19 -14.94 2.15
CA LYS A 185 13.34 -15.93 1.06
C LYS A 185 13.80 -17.30 1.58
N ALA A 186 14.61 -17.33 2.63
CA ALA A 186 15.06 -18.58 3.24
C ALA A 186 13.92 -19.31 3.96
N THR A 187 13.03 -18.58 4.64
CA THR A 187 11.90 -19.17 5.37
C THR A 187 10.82 -19.75 4.45
N VAL A 188 10.58 -19.14 3.29
CA VAL A 188 9.59 -19.63 2.29
C VAL A 188 10.09 -20.87 1.53
N ARG A 189 11.40 -21.16 1.52
CA ARG A 189 11.95 -22.36 0.84
C ARG A 189 11.93 -23.62 1.70
N CYS A 190 11.67 -23.52 2.99
CA CYS A 190 11.68 -24.64 3.94
C CYS A 190 10.28 -25.13 4.35
N THR A 191 9.23 -24.62 3.70
CA THR A 191 7.81 -24.98 3.91
C THR A 191 7.17 -25.35 2.59
#